data_AF-A0AAE0H9Q9-F1
#
_entry.id   AF-A0AAE0H9Q9-F1
#
_cell.length_a   1.000
_cell.length_b   1.000
_cell.length_c   1.000
_cell.angle_alpha   90.00
_cell.angle_beta   90.00
_cell.angle_gamma   90.00
#
_symmetry.space_group_name_H-M   'P 1'
#
loop_
_entity.id
_entity.type
_entity.pdbx_description
1 polymer ?
#
loop_
_entity_poly.entity_id
_entity_poly.type
_entity_poly.pdbx_seq_one_letter_code
_entity_poly.pdbx_strand_id
1 'polypeptide(L)'
;MLALTQSVQAIVRDYNQFKTWYPRFGFIFDSILHQNCTREYDIYLYGTESNVSTPWDAGGGEYSRYTLPVIQCLIENSSEFTKASLSVSQLVLGLAPTLLTLAGASSLEMSLLAVIGKRPLLTTILAIGSPAIHMSRAFDAYEPSEVLAAERASRYRQNWDTSASRLRRYGGRSVVAFQYVLAAAAAANVSIVNWELGTQAINMLTPSFIYYPLVWTFIGLAVHLVGAGILHIRARRLPASEWSLRHHSIKRYFALEFTLLGKQENGGPVCIQWADESVLFLAASWFHSLLCLVHLVFGTIVFSGVMFIAPEDAFFILVRYAASCLICRVILVFEVAGLREAYNRPNTC
;
A
#
# COMPACT_ATOMS: atom_id res chain seq x y z
N MET A 1 -1.46 36.94 13.98
CA MET A 1 -0.44 36.74 12.92
C MET A 1 0.79 36.00 13.44
N LEU A 2 1.40 36.41 14.56
CA LEU A 2 2.57 35.72 15.16
C LEU A 2 2.33 34.27 15.62
N ALA A 3 1.11 33.94 16.08
CA ALA A 3 0.77 32.57 16.45
C ALA A 3 0.60 31.63 15.24
N LEU A 4 0.22 32.18 14.08
CA LEU A 4 0.06 31.41 12.84
C LEU A 4 1.42 31.07 12.21
N THR A 5 2.40 31.97 12.28
CA THR A 5 3.78 31.70 11.82
C THR A 5 4.49 30.68 12.70
N GLN A 6 4.31 30.72 14.02
CA GLN A 6 4.85 29.66 14.91
C GLN A 6 4.21 28.29 14.65
N SER A 7 2.90 28.22 14.40
CA SER A 7 2.26 26.96 14.03
C SER A 7 2.71 26.43 12.66
N VAL A 8 3.03 27.30 11.69
CA VAL A 8 3.58 26.89 10.39
C VAL A 8 5.04 26.42 10.52
N GLN A 9 5.86 27.07 11.35
CA GLN A 9 7.23 26.62 11.63
C GLN A 9 7.28 25.24 12.30
N ALA A 10 6.32 24.93 13.18
CA ALA A 10 6.17 23.61 13.79
C ALA A 10 5.66 22.53 12.82
N ILE A 11 5.01 22.93 11.71
CA ILE A 11 4.54 22.01 10.65
C ILE A 11 5.66 21.66 9.66
N VAL A 12 6.71 22.49 9.56
CA VAL A 12 7.77 22.34 8.54
C VAL A 12 8.99 21.56 9.04
N ARG A 13 9.24 21.52 10.36
CA ARG A 13 10.41 20.90 10.97
C ARG A 13 10.00 19.67 11.78
N ASP A 14 10.26 18.48 11.22
CA ASP A 14 10.18 17.24 11.99
C ASP A 14 11.46 17.06 12.81
N TYR A 15 11.34 16.73 14.09
CA TYR A 15 12.46 16.53 15.02
C TYR A 15 12.86 15.06 15.22
N ASN A 16 12.23 14.13 14.51
CA ASN A 16 12.48 12.70 14.66
C ASN A 16 13.59 12.18 13.74
N GLN A 17 13.99 12.99 12.75
CA GLN A 17 15.14 12.69 11.88
C GLN A 17 16.46 12.84 12.66
N PHE A 18 17.51 12.15 12.19
CA PHE A 18 18.87 12.16 12.76
C PHE A 18 19.02 11.62 14.20
N LYS A 19 17.93 11.25 14.88
CA LYS A 19 17.99 10.69 16.24
C LYS A 19 18.32 9.21 16.27
N THR A 20 17.88 8.49 15.26
CA THR A 20 18.03 7.04 15.13
C THR A 20 18.31 6.72 13.69
N TRP A 21 19.12 5.71 13.45
CA TRP A 21 19.59 5.33 12.12
C TRP A 21 19.36 3.85 11.89
N TYR A 22 19.32 3.45 10.61
CA TYR A 22 19.39 2.04 10.26
C TYR A 22 20.70 1.42 10.74
N PRO A 23 20.67 0.16 11.21
CA PRO A 23 21.74 -0.40 12.03
C PRO A 23 23.07 -0.54 11.29
N ARG A 24 23.06 -0.78 9.98
CA ARG A 24 24.31 -1.12 9.27
C ARG A 24 25.26 0.07 9.13
N PHE A 25 24.75 1.24 8.77
CA PHE A 25 25.54 2.48 8.66
C PHE A 25 25.29 3.45 9.82
N GLY A 26 24.38 3.14 10.73
CA GLY A 26 23.95 4.06 11.77
C GLY A 26 25.09 4.53 12.67
N PHE A 27 26.02 3.66 13.06
CA PHE A 27 27.18 4.04 13.87
C PHE A 27 28.11 5.04 13.15
N ILE A 28 28.18 4.99 11.82
CA ILE A 28 29.00 5.91 11.02
C ILE A 28 28.38 7.30 11.06
N PHE A 29 27.08 7.40 10.74
CA PHE A 29 26.39 8.68 10.72
C PHE A 29 26.24 9.28 12.12
N ASP A 30 25.99 8.45 13.14
CA ASP A 30 25.94 8.89 14.52
C ASP A 30 27.29 9.44 15.00
N SER A 31 28.39 8.78 14.66
CA SER A 31 29.74 9.25 14.96
C SER A 31 30.04 10.59 14.28
N ILE A 32 29.75 10.72 12.98
CA ILE A 32 29.99 11.96 12.23
C ILE A 32 29.11 13.09 12.77
N LEU A 33 27.84 12.80 13.09
CA LEU A 33 26.89 13.77 13.60
C LEU A 33 27.40 14.43 14.88
N HIS A 34 27.94 13.63 15.81
CA HIS A 34 28.37 14.10 17.11
C HIS A 34 29.82 14.61 17.16
N GLN A 35 30.69 14.21 16.21
CA GLN A 35 32.11 14.63 16.19
C GLN A 35 32.37 15.79 15.23
N ASN A 36 31.70 15.84 14.09
CA ASN A 36 31.99 16.78 13.00
C ASN A 36 30.84 17.75 12.75
N CYS A 37 29.59 17.31 12.94
CA CYS A 37 28.39 18.06 12.56
C CYS A 37 27.56 18.55 13.75
N THR A 38 28.15 18.65 14.94
CA THR A 38 27.44 19.01 16.18
C THR A 38 26.76 20.37 16.05
N ARG A 39 27.43 21.34 15.42
CA ARG A 39 26.92 22.71 15.25
C ARG A 39 25.66 22.73 14.36
N GLU A 40 25.73 22.05 13.22
CA GLU A 40 24.64 21.94 12.26
C GLU A 40 23.46 21.19 12.91
N TYR A 41 23.76 20.14 13.68
CA TYR A 41 22.75 19.38 14.41
C TYR A 41 22.08 20.21 15.52
N ASP A 42 22.84 21.00 16.28
CA ASP A 42 22.30 21.91 17.30
C ASP A 42 21.42 22.99 16.66
N ILE A 43 21.80 23.50 15.48
CA ILE A 43 20.94 24.39 14.70
C ILE A 43 19.66 23.67 14.25
N TYR A 44 19.77 22.42 13.82
CA TYR A 44 18.62 21.58 13.49
C TYR A 44 17.73 21.23 14.69
N LEU A 45 18.21 21.28 15.94
CA LEU A 45 17.40 21.05 17.14
C LEU A 45 16.87 22.33 17.81
N TYR A 46 17.67 23.39 17.83
CA TYR A 46 17.40 24.61 18.61
C TYR A 46 17.43 25.91 17.80
N GLY A 47 17.83 25.88 16.52
CA GLY A 47 17.95 27.06 15.68
C GLY A 47 16.63 27.81 15.49
N THR A 48 16.71 29.15 15.49
CA THR A 48 15.62 30.09 15.21
C THR A 48 15.83 30.75 13.85
N GLU A 49 14.76 31.20 13.19
CA GLU A 49 14.83 31.77 11.82
C GLU A 49 15.81 32.93 11.66
N SER A 50 16.05 33.71 12.71
CA SER A 50 17.00 34.84 12.69
C SER A 50 18.46 34.43 12.54
N ASN A 51 18.79 33.18 12.88
CA ASN A 51 20.17 32.72 13.06
C ASN A 51 20.58 31.65 12.03
N VAL A 52 19.72 31.36 11.04
CA VAL A 52 19.95 30.28 10.07
C VAL A 52 19.85 30.82 8.64
N SER A 53 20.97 30.78 7.93
CA SER A 53 21.03 31.10 6.50
C SER A 53 20.50 29.93 5.67
N THR A 54 19.68 30.23 4.65
CA THR A 54 19.21 29.22 3.71
C THR A 54 20.34 28.83 2.76
N PRO A 55 20.70 27.53 2.66
CA PRO A 55 21.74 27.02 1.75
C PRO A 55 21.21 26.92 0.31
N TRP A 56 21.15 28.06 -0.39
CA TRP A 56 20.67 28.16 -1.77
C TRP A 56 21.58 27.45 -2.78
N ASP A 57 22.88 27.40 -2.49
CA ASP A 57 23.92 26.74 -3.27
C ASP A 57 23.76 25.21 -3.33
N ALA A 58 23.20 24.61 -2.28
CA ALA A 58 22.85 23.19 -2.22
C ALA A 58 21.43 22.88 -2.75
N GLY A 59 20.77 23.85 -3.40
CA GLY A 59 19.38 23.71 -3.85
C GLY A 59 18.34 23.75 -2.73
N GLY A 60 18.73 24.24 -1.55
CA GLY A 60 17.84 24.38 -0.41
C GLY A 60 16.85 25.54 -0.56
N GLY A 61 15.75 25.43 0.18
CA GLY A 61 14.74 26.49 0.29
C GLY A 61 14.33 26.72 1.74
N GLU A 62 13.33 27.58 1.93
CA GLU A 62 12.82 27.93 3.25
C GLU A 62 12.44 26.71 4.10
N TYR A 63 11.91 25.67 3.47
CA TYR A 63 11.47 24.45 4.12
C TYR A 63 12.62 23.54 4.55
N SER A 64 13.77 23.58 3.87
CA SER A 64 14.92 22.69 4.12
C SER A 64 16.08 23.37 4.85
N ARG A 65 15.92 24.65 5.26
CA ARG A 65 17.00 25.46 5.85
C ARG A 65 17.63 24.86 7.11
N TYR A 66 16.90 24.04 7.87
CA TYR A 66 17.39 23.38 9.08
C TYR A 66 17.97 21.99 8.79
N THR A 67 17.35 21.23 7.89
CA THR A 67 17.71 19.84 7.61
C THR A 67 18.90 19.74 6.65
N LEU A 68 18.96 20.61 5.64
CA LEU A 68 19.97 20.52 4.58
C LEU A 68 21.42 20.73 5.06
N PRO A 69 21.72 21.67 5.98
CA PRO A 69 23.08 21.83 6.51
C PRO A 69 23.61 20.56 7.20
N VAL A 70 22.76 19.83 7.93
CA VAL A 70 23.13 18.57 8.59
C VAL A 70 23.45 17.50 7.54
N ILE A 71 22.59 17.37 6.52
CA ILE A 71 22.78 16.43 5.40
C ILE A 71 24.10 16.71 4.70
N GLN A 72 24.37 17.97 4.38
CA GLN A 72 25.58 18.38 3.70
C GLN A 72 26.82 18.05 4.54
N CYS A 73 26.82 18.40 5.82
CA CYS A 73 27.94 18.08 6.71
C CYS A 73 28.18 16.56 6.83
N LEU A 74 27.10 15.76 6.96
CA LEU A 74 27.21 14.30 7.00
C LEU A 74 27.80 13.74 5.71
N ILE A 75 27.38 14.24 4.55
CA ILE A 75 27.92 13.82 3.25
C ILE A 75 29.38 14.23 3.12
N GLU A 76 29.74 15.48 3.41
CA GLU A 76 31.11 15.98 3.29
C GLU A 76 32.11 15.20 4.14
N ASN A 77 31.71 14.79 5.35
CA ASN A 77 32.54 14.01 6.27
C ASN A 77 32.41 12.48 6.08
N SER A 78 31.60 12.01 5.15
CA SER A 78 31.49 10.58 4.82
C SER A 78 32.57 10.15 3.84
N SER A 79 33.03 8.90 3.95
CA SER A 79 33.98 8.33 2.98
C SER A 79 33.35 8.21 1.59
N GLU A 80 34.16 8.27 0.54
CA GLU A 80 33.70 8.05 -0.84
C GLU A 80 33.05 6.67 -1.02
N PHE A 81 33.55 5.66 -0.29
CA PHE A 81 32.92 4.33 -0.27
C PHE A 81 31.50 4.37 0.32
N THR A 82 31.29 5.10 1.41
CA THR A 82 29.97 5.26 2.04
C THR A 82 29.03 5.98 1.08
N LYS A 83 29.47 7.07 0.45
CA LYS A 83 28.68 7.82 -0.56
C LYS A 83 28.26 6.93 -1.72
N ALA A 84 29.20 6.18 -2.30
CA ALA A 84 28.92 5.23 -3.37
C ALA A 84 27.93 4.14 -2.93
N SER A 85 28.04 3.65 -1.69
CA SER A 85 27.12 2.67 -1.12
C SER A 85 25.70 3.22 -0.94
N LEU A 86 25.55 4.49 -0.56
CA LEU A 86 24.22 5.12 -0.48
C LEU A 86 23.53 5.14 -1.85
N SER A 87 24.27 5.38 -2.94
CA SER A 87 23.71 5.32 -4.30
C SER A 87 23.20 3.92 -4.66
N VAL A 88 23.86 2.85 -4.20
CA VAL A 88 23.37 1.48 -4.40
C VAL A 88 22.03 1.27 -3.67
N SER A 89 21.89 1.78 -2.45
CA SER A 89 20.63 1.72 -1.70
C SER A 89 19.48 2.44 -2.41
N GLN A 90 19.75 3.62 -2.98
CA GLN A 90 18.78 4.39 -3.77
C GLN A 90 18.29 3.61 -4.99
N LEU A 91 19.17 2.84 -5.64
CA LEU A 91 18.77 1.98 -6.75
C LEU A 91 17.84 0.85 -6.28
N VAL A 92 18.19 0.17 -5.18
CA VAL A 92 17.36 -0.91 -4.62
C VAL A 92 15.97 -0.41 -4.25
N LEU A 93 15.90 0.71 -3.51
CA LEU A 93 14.64 1.31 -3.10
C LEU A 93 13.88 1.89 -4.29
N GLY A 94 14.55 2.57 -5.22
CA GLY A 94 13.94 3.11 -6.44
C GLY A 94 13.30 2.04 -7.32
N LEU A 95 13.87 0.83 -7.36
CA LEU A 95 13.28 -0.31 -8.07
C LEU A 95 12.18 -1.02 -7.27
N ALA A 96 12.06 -0.76 -5.96
CA ALA A 96 11.11 -1.44 -5.08
C ALA A 96 9.65 -1.34 -5.57
N PRO A 97 9.12 -0.16 -5.95
CA PRO A 97 7.75 -0.07 -6.48
C PRO A 97 7.51 -1.03 -7.65
N THR A 98 8.41 -1.06 -8.63
CA THR A 98 8.33 -1.96 -9.79
C THR A 98 8.42 -3.42 -9.40
N LEU A 99 9.34 -3.80 -8.50
CA LEU A 99 9.44 -5.18 -8.03
C LEU A 99 8.19 -5.62 -7.26
N LEU A 100 7.61 -4.72 -6.47
CA LEU A 100 6.42 -4.99 -5.69
C LEU A 100 5.15 -5.06 -6.56
N THR A 101 5.06 -4.36 -7.70
CA THR A 101 3.90 -4.52 -8.62
C THR A 101 3.84 -5.91 -9.24
N LEU A 102 4.96 -6.63 -9.33
CA LEU A 102 4.98 -8.04 -9.78
C LEU A 102 4.28 -8.97 -8.79
N ALA A 103 4.36 -8.67 -7.49
CA ALA A 103 3.70 -9.42 -6.42
C ALA A 103 2.36 -8.81 -5.98
N GLY A 104 2.07 -7.59 -6.42
CA GLY A 104 0.96 -6.78 -5.95
C GLY A 104 -0.42 -7.36 -6.26
N ALA A 105 -1.41 -6.88 -5.52
CA ALA A 105 -2.81 -7.13 -5.83
C ALA A 105 -3.20 -6.37 -7.12
N SER A 106 -3.95 -7.04 -8.01
CA SER A 106 -4.59 -6.31 -9.11
C SER A 106 -5.71 -5.46 -8.56
N SER A 107 -5.85 -4.23 -9.07
CA SER A 107 -6.98 -3.39 -8.67
C SER A 107 -8.32 -4.05 -9.00
N LEU A 108 -8.41 -4.87 -10.05
CA LEU A 108 -9.62 -5.56 -10.43
C LEU A 108 -10.02 -6.64 -9.40
N GLU A 109 -9.06 -7.45 -8.94
CA GLU A 109 -9.30 -8.48 -7.92
C GLU A 109 -9.74 -7.86 -6.59
N MET A 110 -9.11 -6.74 -6.20
CA MET A 110 -9.49 -5.95 -5.03
C MET A 110 -10.92 -5.40 -5.16
N SER A 111 -11.26 -4.85 -6.33
CA SER A 111 -12.62 -4.37 -6.63
C SER A 111 -13.65 -5.50 -6.56
N LEU A 112 -13.36 -6.68 -7.13
CA LEU A 112 -14.23 -7.85 -7.09
C LEU A 112 -14.52 -8.26 -5.65
N LEU A 113 -13.50 -8.31 -4.80
CA LEU A 113 -13.65 -8.64 -3.38
C LEU A 113 -14.49 -7.59 -2.63
N ALA A 114 -14.24 -6.31 -2.86
CA ALA A 114 -14.97 -5.22 -2.19
C ALA A 114 -16.45 -5.16 -2.62
N VAL A 115 -16.71 -5.17 -3.93
CA VAL A 115 -18.03 -4.88 -4.52
C VAL A 115 -18.91 -6.12 -4.60
N ILE A 116 -18.38 -7.19 -5.18
CA ILE A 116 -19.13 -8.44 -5.42
C ILE A 116 -19.04 -9.35 -4.20
N GLY A 117 -17.85 -9.50 -3.63
CA GLY A 117 -17.61 -10.25 -2.40
C GLY A 117 -18.27 -9.65 -1.16
N LYS A 118 -18.59 -8.35 -1.17
CA LYS A 118 -19.14 -7.61 -0.03
C LYS A 118 -18.20 -7.65 1.19
N ARG A 119 -16.88 -7.58 0.95
CA ARG A 119 -15.86 -7.52 2.00
C ARG A 119 -14.98 -6.26 1.94
N PRO A 120 -15.56 -5.04 1.92
CA PRO A 120 -14.80 -3.80 1.81
C PRO A 120 -13.75 -3.60 2.92
N LEU A 121 -14.00 -4.00 4.18
CA LEU A 121 -13.03 -3.75 5.26
C LEU A 121 -11.77 -4.60 5.07
N LEU A 122 -11.95 -5.89 4.73
CA LEU A 122 -10.82 -6.75 4.39
C LEU A 122 -10.04 -6.17 3.20
N THR A 123 -10.74 -5.75 2.12
CA THR A 123 -10.08 -5.15 0.96
C THR A 123 -9.30 -3.89 1.34
N THR A 124 -9.82 -3.01 2.20
CA THR A 124 -9.10 -1.82 2.65
C THR A 124 -7.83 -2.18 3.42
N ILE A 125 -7.88 -3.16 4.33
CA ILE A 125 -6.70 -3.60 5.08
C ILE A 125 -5.67 -4.23 4.13
N LEU A 126 -6.11 -5.05 3.17
CA LEU A 126 -5.25 -5.64 2.15
C LEU A 126 -4.59 -4.58 1.26
N ALA A 127 -5.32 -3.50 0.92
CA ALA A 127 -4.79 -2.39 0.12
C ALA A 127 -3.69 -1.62 0.89
N ILE A 128 -3.87 -1.41 2.20
CA ILE A 128 -2.84 -0.78 3.04
C ILE A 128 -1.63 -1.72 3.19
N GLY A 129 -1.85 -3.02 3.34
CA GLY A 129 -0.78 -4.03 3.48
C GLY A 129 -0.09 -4.41 2.17
N SER A 130 -0.62 -4.04 1.01
CA SER A 130 -0.03 -4.26 -0.32
C SER A 130 -0.01 -2.93 -1.08
N PRO A 131 0.88 -2.00 -0.72
CA PRO A 131 0.86 -0.64 -1.25
C PRO A 131 1.17 -0.56 -2.75
N ALA A 132 1.82 -1.58 -3.33
CA ALA A 132 2.09 -1.64 -4.76
C ALA A 132 0.95 -2.30 -5.54
N ILE A 133 0.55 -1.65 -6.61
CA ILE A 133 -0.59 -2.06 -7.44
C ILE A 133 -0.06 -2.82 -8.66
N HIS A 134 -0.58 -4.02 -8.91
CA HIS A 134 -0.26 -4.72 -10.13
C HIS A 134 -0.86 -3.97 -11.33
N MET A 135 0.01 -3.43 -12.17
CA MET A 135 -0.38 -2.74 -13.40
C MET A 135 -0.42 -3.76 -14.54
N SER A 136 -1.63 -4.10 -14.98
CA SER A 136 -1.81 -4.78 -16.25
C SER A 136 -1.57 -3.81 -17.42
N ARG A 137 -1.60 -4.30 -18.66
CA ARG A 137 -1.33 -3.48 -19.86
C ARG A 137 -2.14 -2.17 -19.80
N ALA A 138 -1.44 -1.03 -19.86
CA ALA A 138 -2.08 0.27 -19.76
C ALA A 138 -3.14 0.44 -20.87
N PHE A 139 -4.29 1.01 -20.51
CA PHE A 139 -5.43 1.26 -21.40
C PHE A 139 -6.15 0.01 -21.91
N ASP A 140 -5.82 -1.18 -21.42
CA ASP A 140 -6.58 -2.39 -21.70
C ASP A 140 -7.79 -2.44 -20.76
N ALA A 141 -9.00 -2.33 -21.31
CA ALA A 141 -10.23 -2.40 -20.53
C ALA A 141 -10.49 -3.86 -20.15
N TYR A 142 -9.98 -4.29 -19.00
CA TYR A 142 -10.16 -5.67 -18.55
C TYR A 142 -11.64 -6.00 -18.34
N GLU A 143 -12.09 -7.08 -18.97
CA GLU A 143 -13.43 -7.61 -18.75
C GLU A 143 -13.43 -8.41 -17.43
N PRO A 144 -14.18 -7.98 -16.40
CA PRO A 144 -14.15 -8.67 -15.10
C PRO A 144 -14.74 -10.08 -15.16
N SER A 145 -15.60 -10.34 -16.16
CA SER A 145 -16.18 -11.65 -16.47
C SER A 145 -15.09 -12.67 -16.78
N GLU A 146 -14.04 -12.31 -17.52
CA GLU A 146 -12.92 -13.20 -17.84
C GLU A 146 -12.15 -13.64 -16.60
N VAL A 147 -11.97 -12.75 -15.61
CA VAL A 147 -11.31 -13.12 -14.35
C VAL A 147 -12.11 -14.16 -13.57
N LEU A 148 -13.44 -14.18 -13.73
CA LEU A 148 -14.32 -15.14 -13.08
C LEU A 148 -14.55 -16.42 -13.90
N ALA A 149 -14.63 -16.26 -15.23
CA ALA A 149 -14.83 -17.31 -16.21
C ALA A 149 -13.54 -18.05 -16.57
N ALA A 150 -12.36 -17.50 -16.22
CA ALA A 150 -11.08 -18.11 -16.51
C ALA A 150 -11.03 -19.54 -15.98
N GLU A 151 -11.11 -20.47 -16.93
CA GLU A 151 -10.99 -21.91 -16.77
C GLU A 151 -9.53 -22.32 -16.49
N ARG A 152 -8.72 -21.44 -15.88
CA ARG A 152 -7.41 -21.79 -15.33
C ARG A 152 -7.65 -22.73 -14.16
N ALA A 153 -7.89 -23.98 -14.51
CA ALA A 153 -7.88 -25.21 -13.75
C ALA A 153 -8.06 -24.99 -12.24
N SER A 154 -9.29 -25.20 -11.78
CA SER A 154 -9.64 -26.25 -10.81
C SER A 154 -8.45 -27.05 -10.23
N ARG A 155 -7.48 -26.41 -9.58
CA ARG A 155 -6.45 -27.07 -8.76
C ARG A 155 -6.69 -26.86 -7.28
N TYR A 156 -7.46 -25.84 -6.93
CA TYR A 156 -7.94 -25.62 -5.56
C TYR A 156 -9.46 -25.49 -5.60
N ARG A 157 -10.15 -26.63 -5.71
CA ARG A 157 -11.58 -26.69 -5.46
C ARG A 157 -11.75 -26.52 -3.98
N GLN A 158 -12.33 -25.40 -3.59
CA GLN A 158 -12.71 -25.06 -2.25
C GLN A 158 -13.96 -25.89 -1.92
N ASN A 159 -13.81 -27.23 -1.92
CA ASN A 159 -14.83 -28.29 -1.82
C ASN A 159 -15.55 -28.27 -0.45
N TRP A 160 -16.18 -27.15 -0.09
CA TRP A 160 -16.90 -26.97 1.17
C TRP A 160 -18.29 -27.60 1.19
N ASP A 161 -18.73 -28.18 0.08
CA ASP A 161 -20.14 -28.57 -0.10
C ASP A 161 -20.51 -30.02 0.26
N THR A 162 -19.60 -30.95 0.59
CA THR A 162 -20.02 -32.37 0.64
C THR A 162 -19.93 -33.12 1.97
N SER A 163 -19.69 -32.49 3.13
CA SER A 163 -19.88 -33.23 4.39
C SER A 163 -20.14 -32.39 5.65
N ALA A 164 -21.22 -32.73 6.33
CA ALA A 164 -21.83 -32.07 7.48
C ALA A 164 -21.08 -32.29 8.81
N SER A 165 -19.77 -32.04 8.88
CA SER A 165 -19.05 -32.13 10.16
C SER A 165 -19.03 -30.79 10.91
N ARG A 166 -19.36 -30.83 12.21
CA ARG A 166 -19.32 -29.69 13.15
C ARG A 166 -17.95 -28.98 13.15
N LEU A 167 -16.87 -29.74 12.95
CA LEU A 167 -15.49 -29.26 12.87
C LEU A 167 -15.28 -28.20 11.76
N ARG A 168 -16.06 -28.28 10.66
CA ARG A 168 -15.94 -27.41 9.49
C ARG A 168 -16.78 -26.12 9.57
N ARG A 169 -17.78 -26.09 10.47
CA ARG A 169 -18.58 -24.88 10.78
C ARG A 169 -17.75 -23.88 11.60
N TYR A 170 -16.96 -24.37 12.57
CA TYR A 170 -16.01 -23.54 13.32
C TYR A 170 -14.79 -23.17 12.47
N GLY A 171 -14.30 -24.06 11.61
CA GLY A 171 -13.15 -23.78 10.73
C GLY A 171 -13.33 -22.57 9.81
N GLY A 172 -14.55 -22.27 9.35
CA GLY A 172 -14.80 -21.08 8.53
C GLY A 172 -14.54 -19.76 9.26
N ARG A 173 -14.99 -19.66 10.51
CA ARG A 173 -14.75 -18.46 11.35
C ARG A 173 -13.29 -18.32 11.72
N SER A 174 -12.61 -19.43 12.00
CA SER A 174 -11.17 -19.42 12.28
C SER A 174 -10.36 -18.96 11.07
N VAL A 175 -10.70 -19.38 9.86
CA VAL A 175 -10.03 -18.91 8.63
C VAL A 175 -10.25 -17.42 8.42
N VAL A 176 -11.48 -16.91 8.59
CA VAL A 176 -11.74 -15.46 8.49
C VAL A 176 -10.93 -14.69 9.54
N ALA A 177 -10.94 -15.13 10.80
CA ALA A 177 -10.16 -14.50 11.86
C ALA A 177 -8.66 -14.49 11.51
N PHE A 178 -8.14 -15.60 11.00
CA PHE A 178 -6.75 -15.71 10.56
C PHE A 178 -6.42 -14.75 9.41
N GLN A 179 -7.32 -14.59 8.43
CA GLN A 179 -7.14 -13.61 7.35
C GLN A 179 -7.04 -12.19 7.87
N TYR A 180 -7.92 -11.76 8.78
CA TYR A 180 -7.85 -10.42 9.36
C TYR A 180 -6.58 -10.22 10.19
N VAL A 181 -6.16 -11.22 10.97
CA VAL A 181 -4.91 -11.14 11.74
C VAL A 181 -3.71 -10.97 10.81
N LEU A 182 -3.61 -11.80 9.76
CA LEU A 182 -2.52 -11.70 8.80
C LEU A 182 -2.57 -10.40 7.99
N ALA A 183 -3.75 -9.97 7.54
CA ALA A 183 -3.91 -8.72 6.80
C ALA A 183 -3.55 -7.51 7.68
N ALA A 184 -4.00 -7.49 8.94
CA ALA A 184 -3.66 -6.44 9.88
C ALA A 184 -2.16 -6.43 10.21
N ALA A 185 -1.54 -7.61 10.36
CA ALA A 185 -0.09 -7.72 10.55
C ALA A 185 0.68 -7.21 9.33
N ALA A 186 0.23 -7.52 8.11
CA ALA A 186 0.85 -7.03 6.88
C ALA A 186 0.73 -5.50 6.76
N ALA A 187 -0.45 -4.94 7.04
CA ALA A 187 -0.71 -3.50 7.08
C ALA A 187 0.13 -2.80 8.15
N ALA A 188 0.19 -3.34 9.36
CA ALA A 188 1.02 -2.82 10.44
C ALA A 188 2.51 -2.82 10.06
N ASN A 189 3.00 -3.90 9.46
CA ASN A 189 4.39 -3.96 8.99
C ASN A 189 4.66 -2.87 7.93
N VAL A 190 3.77 -2.68 6.95
CA VAL A 190 3.91 -1.60 5.95
C VAL A 190 3.90 -0.22 6.61
N SER A 191 3.02 0.03 7.57
CA SER A 191 2.98 1.30 8.29
C SER A 191 4.25 1.55 9.10
N ILE A 192 4.78 0.52 9.77
CA ILE A 192 6.04 0.60 10.53
C ILE A 192 7.20 0.88 9.58
N VAL A 193 7.32 0.15 8.47
CA VAL A 193 8.40 0.36 7.49
C VAL A 193 8.36 1.77 6.91
N ASN A 194 7.17 2.27 6.58
CA ASN A 194 7.00 3.65 6.09
C ASN A 194 7.44 4.68 7.15
N TRP A 195 7.11 4.45 8.42
CA TRP A 195 7.54 5.30 9.52
C TRP A 195 9.06 5.27 9.70
N GLU A 196 9.66 4.08 9.74
CA GLU A 196 11.11 3.89 9.86
C GLU A 196 11.86 4.55 8.70
N LEU A 197 11.37 4.42 7.45
CA LEU A 197 11.93 5.13 6.30
C LEU A 197 11.84 6.66 6.41
N GLY A 198 10.78 7.17 7.03
CA GLY A 198 10.60 8.61 7.24
C GLY A 198 11.52 9.18 8.33
N THR A 199 11.77 8.42 9.39
CA THR A 199 12.49 8.93 10.58
C THR A 199 13.95 8.49 10.66
N GLN A 200 14.30 7.31 10.15
CA GLN A 200 15.66 6.75 10.22
C GLN A 200 16.46 6.92 8.92
N ALA A 201 15.82 7.47 7.89
CA ALA A 201 16.42 7.83 6.62
C ALA A 201 15.88 9.20 6.19
N ILE A 202 16.43 9.75 5.10
CA ILE A 202 16.08 11.11 4.65
C ILE A 202 15.69 11.07 3.19
N ASN A 203 14.58 11.73 2.85
CA ASN A 203 14.15 11.88 1.48
C ASN A 203 14.73 13.15 0.85
N MET A 204 15.57 13.01 -0.17
CA MET A 204 16.22 14.14 -0.84
C MET A 204 15.27 15.07 -1.59
N LEU A 205 14.09 14.61 -2.01
CA LEU A 205 13.14 15.49 -2.68
C LEU A 205 12.64 16.59 -1.75
N THR A 206 12.44 16.24 -0.48
CA THR A 206 11.93 17.13 0.55
C THR A 206 12.46 16.65 1.89
N PRO A 207 13.68 17.07 2.27
CA PRO A 207 14.37 16.53 3.43
C PRO A 207 13.60 16.69 4.74
N SER A 208 12.77 17.71 4.84
CA SER A 208 12.06 18.09 6.08
C SER A 208 10.77 17.28 6.33
N PHE A 209 10.36 16.44 5.39
CA PHE A 209 9.07 15.75 5.43
C PHE A 209 9.26 14.23 5.52
N ILE A 210 8.78 13.64 6.61
CA ILE A 210 8.93 12.21 6.91
C ILE A 210 7.83 11.32 6.32
N TYR A 211 6.74 11.93 5.82
CA TYR A 211 5.51 11.21 5.50
C TYR A 211 5.37 10.77 4.03
N TYR A 212 6.36 11.01 3.16
CA TYR A 212 6.27 10.63 1.74
C TYR A 212 6.02 9.15 1.48
N PRO A 213 6.71 8.21 2.17
CA PRO A 213 6.41 6.79 2.03
C PRO A 213 4.95 6.45 2.42
N LEU A 214 4.43 7.10 3.47
CA LEU A 214 3.02 6.98 3.86
C LEU A 214 2.08 7.52 2.79
N VAL A 215 2.38 8.70 2.22
CA VAL A 215 1.58 9.28 1.12
C VAL A 215 1.53 8.35 -0.08
N TRP A 216 2.63 7.71 -0.45
CA TRP A 216 2.64 6.69 -1.50
C TRP A 216 1.69 5.52 -1.21
N THR A 217 1.63 5.06 0.05
CA THR A 217 0.69 4.01 0.49
C THR A 217 -0.76 4.48 0.41
N PHE A 218 -1.06 5.72 0.84
CA PHE A 218 -2.42 6.27 0.79
C PHE A 218 -2.91 6.54 -0.63
N ILE A 219 -2.02 6.99 -1.53
CA ILE A 219 -2.35 7.09 -2.96
C ILE A 219 -2.73 5.70 -3.48
N GLY A 220 -1.97 4.66 -3.13
CA GLY A 220 -2.29 3.28 -3.51
C GLY A 220 -3.69 2.83 -3.06
N LEU A 221 -4.05 3.13 -1.81
CA LEU A 221 -5.41 2.90 -1.30
C LEU A 221 -6.46 3.66 -2.13
N ALA A 222 -6.22 4.94 -2.44
CA ALA A 222 -7.13 5.74 -3.24
C ALA A 222 -7.36 5.15 -4.64
N VAL A 223 -6.30 4.65 -5.30
CA VAL A 223 -6.42 3.98 -6.61
C VAL A 223 -7.32 2.73 -6.52
N HIS A 224 -7.19 1.93 -5.46
CA HIS A 224 -8.08 0.79 -5.25
C HIS A 224 -9.54 1.21 -4.98
N LEU A 225 -9.77 2.30 -4.26
CA LEU A 225 -11.12 2.84 -4.03
C LEU A 225 -11.76 3.34 -5.34
N VAL A 226 -11.01 4.03 -6.19
CA VAL A 226 -11.47 4.43 -7.53
C VAL A 226 -11.81 3.18 -8.35
N GLY A 227 -10.94 2.16 -8.34
CA GLY A 227 -11.19 0.90 -9.03
C GLY A 227 -12.46 0.19 -8.55
N ALA A 228 -12.73 0.22 -7.24
CA ALA A 228 -13.95 -0.36 -6.67
C ALA A 228 -15.19 0.44 -7.09
N GLY A 229 -15.09 1.78 -7.12
CA GLY A 229 -16.15 2.65 -7.60
C GLY A 229 -16.51 2.39 -9.06
N ILE A 230 -15.51 2.24 -9.93
CA ILE A 230 -15.71 1.91 -11.36
C ILE A 230 -16.43 0.55 -11.50
N LEU A 231 -16.00 -0.47 -10.77
CA LEU A 231 -16.66 -1.78 -10.82
C LEU A 231 -18.09 -1.72 -10.26
N HIS A 232 -18.35 -0.90 -9.24
CA HIS A 232 -19.69 -0.73 -8.67
C HIS A 232 -20.71 -0.18 -9.68
N ILE A 233 -20.26 0.63 -10.63
CA ILE A 233 -21.10 1.15 -11.72
C ILE A 233 -21.37 0.05 -12.75
N ARG A 234 -20.37 -0.78 -13.08
CA ARG A 234 -20.48 -1.83 -14.13
C ARG A 234 -21.15 -3.12 -13.66
N ALA A 235 -21.01 -3.49 -12.40
CA ALA A 235 -21.37 -4.82 -11.93
C ALA A 235 -22.36 -4.74 -10.76
N ARG A 236 -23.49 -5.45 -10.91
CA ARG A 236 -24.46 -5.63 -9.84
C ARG A 236 -24.58 -7.10 -9.50
N ARG A 237 -24.38 -7.42 -8.22
CA ARG A 237 -24.69 -8.75 -7.69
C ARG A 237 -26.21 -8.88 -7.55
N LEU A 238 -26.78 -9.83 -8.26
CA LEU A 238 -28.21 -10.14 -8.18
C LEU A 238 -28.49 -10.93 -6.88
N PRO A 239 -29.63 -10.70 -6.23
CA PRO A 239 -30.03 -11.46 -5.05
C PRO A 239 -30.34 -12.90 -5.44
N ALA A 240 -29.83 -13.88 -4.67
CA ALA A 240 -30.07 -15.30 -4.91
C ALA A 240 -31.54 -15.76 -4.73
N SER A 241 -32.41 -14.93 -4.14
CA SER A 241 -33.86 -15.19 -4.02
C SER A 241 -34.68 -13.92 -3.79
N GLU A 242 -35.97 -13.93 -4.13
CA GLU A 242 -36.89 -12.81 -3.89
C GLU A 242 -37.01 -12.40 -2.41
N TRP A 243 -36.88 -13.37 -1.49
CA TRP A 243 -36.88 -13.14 -0.04
C TRP A 243 -35.69 -12.27 0.43
N SER A 244 -34.58 -12.31 -0.31
CA SER A 244 -33.38 -11.51 -0.03
C SER A 244 -33.59 -10.01 -0.26
N LEU A 245 -34.52 -9.62 -1.15
CA LEU A 245 -34.80 -8.22 -1.47
C LEU A 245 -35.46 -7.47 -0.29
N ARG A 246 -36.22 -8.18 0.56
CA ARG A 246 -37.08 -7.58 1.60
C ARG A 246 -36.37 -7.28 2.92
N HIS A 247 -35.13 -7.72 3.12
CA HIS A 247 -34.35 -7.52 4.35
C HIS A 247 -32.95 -6.97 4.07
N HIS A 248 -32.90 -5.74 3.55
CA HIS A 248 -31.69 -4.91 3.52
C HIS A 248 -31.40 -4.34 4.92
N SER A 249 -31.06 -5.21 5.87
CA SER A 249 -30.55 -4.75 7.18
C SER A 249 -29.04 -4.57 7.09
N ILE A 250 -28.53 -3.45 7.59
CA ILE A 250 -27.10 -3.18 7.80
C ILE A 250 -26.41 -4.36 8.50
N LYS A 251 -27.12 -5.07 9.40
CA LYS A 251 -26.63 -6.28 10.08
C LYS A 251 -26.23 -7.40 9.11
N ARG A 252 -26.96 -7.58 8.01
CA ARG A 252 -26.63 -8.56 6.98
C ARG A 252 -25.35 -8.16 6.24
N TYR A 253 -25.19 -6.88 5.91
CA TYR A 253 -23.97 -6.37 5.26
C TYR A 253 -22.73 -6.65 6.12
N PHE A 254 -22.78 -6.33 7.42
CA PHE A 254 -21.69 -6.65 8.35
C PHE A 254 -21.49 -8.16 8.53
N ALA A 255 -22.55 -8.97 8.51
CA ALA A 255 -22.39 -10.43 8.60
C ALA A 255 -21.66 -11.01 7.38
N LEU A 256 -21.86 -10.44 6.19
CA LEU A 256 -21.21 -10.86 4.95
C LEU A 256 -19.71 -10.53 4.96
N GLU A 257 -19.31 -9.40 5.54
CA GLU A 257 -17.90 -9.00 5.71
C GLU A 257 -17.08 -10.09 6.44
N PHE A 258 -17.66 -10.70 7.46
CA PHE A 258 -17.02 -11.73 8.29
C PHE A 258 -17.38 -13.17 7.90
N THR A 259 -17.90 -13.37 6.70
CA THR A 259 -18.23 -14.70 6.16
C THR A 259 -17.36 -14.98 4.93
N LEU A 260 -16.78 -16.19 4.85
CA LEU A 260 -16.02 -16.62 3.67
C LEU A 260 -16.89 -16.55 2.42
N LEU A 261 -16.34 -16.03 1.31
CA LEU A 261 -17.09 -15.87 0.06
C LEU A 261 -17.72 -17.19 -0.42
N GLY A 262 -16.96 -18.29 -0.38
CA GLY A 262 -17.47 -19.62 -0.79
C GLY A 262 -18.65 -20.15 0.05
N LYS A 263 -18.92 -19.56 1.23
CA LYS A 263 -20.03 -19.92 2.13
C LYS A 263 -21.15 -18.89 2.18
N GLN A 264 -20.99 -17.75 1.52
CA GLN A 264 -21.88 -16.60 1.66
C GLN A 264 -23.33 -16.89 1.20
N GLU A 265 -23.50 -17.80 0.24
CA GLU A 265 -24.81 -18.17 -0.34
C GLU A 265 -25.30 -19.56 0.12
N ASN A 266 -24.80 -20.11 1.24
CA ASN A 266 -25.14 -21.47 1.69
C ASN A 266 -24.99 -22.56 0.61
N GLY A 267 -24.08 -22.38 -0.35
CA GLY A 267 -23.90 -23.30 -1.48
C GLY A 267 -24.56 -22.85 -2.80
N GLY A 268 -25.32 -21.75 -2.82
CA GLY A 268 -25.93 -21.19 -4.04
C GLY A 268 -24.93 -20.52 -5.01
N PRO A 269 -25.34 -20.28 -6.26
CA PRO A 269 -24.55 -19.56 -7.27
C PRO A 269 -24.53 -18.05 -6.98
N VAL A 270 -23.43 -17.38 -7.35
CA VAL A 270 -23.34 -15.91 -7.32
C VAL A 270 -23.67 -15.36 -8.69
N CYS A 271 -24.85 -14.74 -8.80
CA CYS A 271 -25.33 -14.13 -10.04
C CYS A 271 -24.86 -12.68 -10.15
N ILE A 272 -24.23 -12.35 -11.28
CA ILE A 272 -23.71 -11.00 -11.55
C ILE A 272 -24.32 -10.52 -12.85
N GLN A 273 -24.98 -9.37 -12.80
CA GLN A 273 -25.40 -8.64 -13.98
C GLN A 273 -24.30 -7.63 -14.34
N TRP A 274 -23.77 -7.78 -15.55
CA TRP A 274 -22.84 -6.84 -16.15
C TRP A 274 -23.63 -5.79 -16.94
N ALA A 275 -23.36 -4.52 -16.69
CA ALA A 275 -23.85 -3.44 -17.54
C ALA A 275 -23.01 -3.34 -18.82
N ASP A 276 -23.67 -2.93 -19.91
CA ASP A 276 -23.02 -2.67 -21.19
C ASP A 276 -21.94 -1.58 -21.07
N GLU A 277 -20.97 -1.62 -21.98
CA GLU A 277 -19.88 -0.67 -21.99
C GLU A 277 -20.37 0.73 -22.33
N SER A 278 -20.19 1.66 -21.39
CA SER A 278 -20.49 3.08 -21.59
C SER A 278 -19.20 3.87 -21.82
N VAL A 279 -19.31 4.98 -22.56
CA VAL A 279 -18.18 5.92 -22.76
C VAL A 279 -17.62 6.41 -21.42
N LEU A 280 -18.49 6.61 -20.42
CA LEU A 280 -18.09 7.00 -19.07
C LEU A 280 -17.24 5.91 -18.38
N PHE A 281 -17.63 4.63 -18.54
CA PHE A 281 -16.86 3.51 -18.01
C PHE A 281 -15.47 3.42 -18.66
N LEU A 282 -15.39 3.58 -19.98
CA LEU A 282 -14.12 3.57 -20.71
C LEU A 282 -13.20 4.71 -20.24
N ALA A 283 -13.73 5.93 -20.19
CA ALA A 283 -12.99 7.10 -19.71
C ALA A 283 -12.51 6.93 -18.26
N ALA A 284 -13.36 6.39 -17.38
CA ALA A 284 -12.97 6.12 -15.99
C ALA A 284 -11.90 5.02 -15.88
N SER A 285 -11.96 3.99 -16.73
CA SER A 285 -10.95 2.93 -16.78
C SER A 285 -9.59 3.43 -17.28
N TRP A 286 -9.58 4.34 -18.25
CA TRP A 286 -8.36 5.03 -18.69
C TRP A 286 -7.79 5.93 -17.60
N PHE A 287 -8.64 6.68 -16.92
CA PHE A 287 -8.22 7.50 -15.78
C PHE A 287 -7.63 6.65 -14.65
N HIS A 288 -8.24 5.51 -14.33
CA HIS A 288 -7.69 4.55 -13.36
C HIS A 288 -6.31 4.02 -13.78
N SER A 289 -6.16 3.66 -15.05
CA SER A 289 -4.86 3.20 -15.60
C SER A 289 -3.79 4.28 -15.45
N LEU A 290 -4.14 5.55 -15.71
CA LEU A 290 -3.24 6.68 -15.49
C LEU A 290 -2.89 6.84 -14.01
N LEU A 291 -3.85 6.69 -13.10
CA LEU A 291 -3.59 6.74 -11.65
C LEU A 291 -2.62 5.63 -11.20
N CYS A 292 -2.76 4.40 -11.72
CA CYS A 292 -1.81 3.33 -11.45
C CYS A 292 -0.38 3.71 -11.90
N LEU A 293 -0.26 4.29 -13.10
CA LEU A 293 1.04 4.73 -13.62
C LEU A 293 1.64 5.86 -12.76
N VAL A 294 0.83 6.87 -12.41
CA VAL A 294 1.28 7.97 -11.55
C VAL A 294 1.71 7.46 -10.18
N HIS A 295 0.98 6.51 -9.58
CA HIS A 295 1.34 5.88 -8.31
C HIS A 295 2.69 5.16 -8.39
N LEU A 296 2.93 4.39 -9.46
CA LEU A 296 4.20 3.70 -9.70
C LEU A 296 5.36 4.70 -9.83
N VAL A 297 5.21 5.71 -10.69
CA VAL A 297 6.24 6.73 -10.92
C VAL A 297 6.52 7.52 -9.64
N PHE A 298 5.47 7.94 -8.93
CA PHE A 298 5.61 8.65 -7.66
C PHE A 298 6.35 7.82 -6.62
N GLY A 299 6.03 6.52 -6.50
CA GLY A 299 6.77 5.60 -5.65
C GLY A 299 8.25 5.57 -6.01
N THR A 300 8.58 5.36 -7.30
CA THR A 300 9.98 5.27 -7.76
C THR A 300 10.76 6.52 -7.39
N ILE A 301 10.17 7.70 -7.61
CA ILE A 301 10.74 8.99 -7.25
C ILE A 301 10.95 9.09 -5.73
N VAL A 302 9.93 8.80 -4.92
CA VAL A 302 10.02 8.88 -3.45
C VAL A 302 11.09 7.95 -2.91
N PHE A 303 11.11 6.68 -3.32
CA PHE A 303 12.02 5.67 -2.77
C PHE A 303 13.47 5.84 -3.27
N SER A 304 13.68 6.27 -4.51
CA SER A 304 15.02 6.60 -5.01
C SER A 304 15.63 7.83 -4.32
N GLY A 305 14.78 8.72 -3.80
CA GLY A 305 15.22 9.86 -2.99
C GLY A 305 15.67 9.51 -1.58
N VAL A 306 15.46 8.28 -1.10
CA VAL A 306 15.82 7.87 0.27
C VAL A 306 17.33 7.69 0.42
N MET A 307 17.94 8.40 1.37
CA MET A 307 19.37 8.36 1.69
C MET A 307 19.64 8.00 3.16
N PHE A 308 20.93 7.87 3.48
CA PHE A 308 21.45 7.50 4.81
C PHE A 308 21.03 6.10 5.27
N ILE A 309 20.92 5.18 4.30
CA ILE A 309 20.61 3.78 4.51
C ILE A 309 21.63 2.92 3.76
N ALA A 310 22.12 1.84 4.39
CA ALA A 310 23.03 0.91 3.76
C ALA A 310 22.30 0.01 2.75
N PRO A 311 23.01 -0.55 1.74
CA PRO A 311 22.37 -1.43 0.75
C PRO A 311 21.72 -2.67 1.37
N GLU A 312 22.34 -3.21 2.42
CA GLU A 312 21.82 -4.36 3.17
C GLU A 312 20.47 -4.05 3.84
N ASP A 313 20.36 -2.90 4.50
CA ASP A 313 19.12 -2.45 5.14
C ASP A 313 18.05 -2.13 4.09
N ALA A 314 18.43 -1.51 2.97
CA ALA A 314 17.52 -1.25 1.85
C ALA A 314 16.93 -2.54 1.26
N PHE A 315 17.74 -3.59 1.10
CA PHE A 315 17.26 -4.89 0.67
C PHE A 315 16.32 -5.52 1.70
N PHE A 316 16.64 -5.42 2.99
CA PHE A 316 15.78 -5.91 4.05
C PHE A 316 14.41 -5.21 4.06
N ILE A 317 14.36 -3.90 3.83
CA ILE A 317 13.12 -3.14 3.66
C ILE A 317 12.31 -3.65 2.48
N LEU A 318 12.95 -3.87 1.32
CA LEU A 318 12.30 -4.43 0.15
C LEU A 318 11.68 -5.80 0.46
N VAL A 319 12.41 -6.68 1.16
CA VAL A 319 11.90 -8.00 1.58
C VAL A 319 10.70 -7.86 2.52
N ARG A 320 10.72 -6.91 3.46
CA ARG A 320 9.58 -6.65 4.35
C ARG A 320 8.34 -6.19 3.59
N TYR A 321 8.49 -5.29 2.62
CA TYR A 321 7.38 -4.92 1.74
C TYR A 321 6.87 -6.11 0.92
N ALA A 322 7.79 -6.88 0.32
CA ALA A 322 7.44 -8.03 -0.50
C ALA A 322 6.69 -9.10 0.31
N ALA A 323 7.12 -9.36 1.55
CA ALA A 323 6.44 -10.29 2.45
C ALA A 323 5.00 -9.85 2.76
N SER A 324 4.78 -8.57 3.08
CA SER A 324 3.42 -8.03 3.29
C SER A 324 2.57 -8.15 2.02
N CYS A 325 3.10 -7.76 0.86
CA CYS A 325 2.42 -7.89 -0.43
C CYS A 325 2.04 -9.34 -0.74
N LEU A 326 2.95 -10.29 -0.54
CA LEU A 326 2.71 -11.71 -0.79
C LEU A 326 1.64 -12.29 0.15
N ILE A 327 1.65 -11.93 1.43
CA ILE A 327 0.60 -12.34 2.38
C ILE A 327 -0.76 -11.82 1.91
N CYS A 328 -0.84 -10.52 1.57
CA CYS A 328 -2.07 -9.93 1.05
C CYS A 328 -2.52 -10.60 -0.26
N ARG A 329 -1.59 -10.90 -1.17
CA ARG A 329 -1.84 -11.60 -2.43
C ARG A 329 -2.41 -13.00 -2.19
N VAL A 330 -1.86 -13.77 -1.26
CA VAL A 330 -2.37 -15.11 -0.91
C VAL A 330 -3.80 -15.03 -0.38
N ILE A 331 -4.09 -14.08 0.51
CA ILE A 331 -5.45 -13.88 1.04
C ILE A 331 -6.41 -13.50 -0.09
N LEU A 332 -6.03 -12.55 -0.94
CA LEU A 332 -6.85 -12.09 -2.06
C LEU A 332 -7.15 -13.21 -3.05
N VAL A 333 -6.13 -13.95 -3.48
CA VAL A 333 -6.30 -15.08 -4.40
C VAL A 333 -7.19 -16.16 -3.79
N PHE A 334 -7.06 -16.43 -2.49
CA PHE A 334 -7.92 -17.38 -1.78
C PHE A 334 -9.39 -16.95 -1.78
N GLU A 335 -9.69 -15.68 -1.53
CA GLU A 335 -11.07 -15.17 -1.53
C GLU A 335 -11.66 -15.08 -2.94
N VAL A 336 -10.88 -14.61 -3.92
CA VAL A 336 -11.31 -14.55 -5.32
C VAL A 336 -11.52 -15.95 -5.88
N ALA A 337 -10.74 -16.95 -5.46
CA ALA A 337 -11.00 -18.36 -5.82
C ALA A 337 -12.38 -18.84 -5.31
N GLY A 338 -12.77 -18.44 -4.09
CA GLY A 338 -14.10 -18.74 -3.56
C GLY A 338 -15.22 -18.04 -4.33
N LEU A 339 -14.98 -16.81 -4.79
CA LEU A 339 -15.90 -16.10 -5.68
C LEU A 339 -16.07 -16.82 -7.02
N ARG A 340 -14.96 -17.25 -7.63
CA ARG A 340 -14.95 -18.00 -8.90
C ARG A 340 -15.72 -19.31 -8.80
N GLU A 341 -15.50 -20.07 -7.72
CA GLU A 341 -16.24 -21.32 -7.51
C GLU A 341 -17.74 -21.06 -7.37
N ALA A 342 -18.14 -20.04 -6.60
CA ALA A 342 -19.54 -19.68 -6.44
C ALA A 342 -20.17 -19.14 -7.75
N TYR A 343 -19.41 -18.43 -8.58
CA TYR A 343 -19.86 -17.94 -9.88
C TYR A 343 -20.07 -19.07 -10.90
N ASN A 344 -19.17 -20.06 -10.93
CA ASN A 344 -19.20 -21.17 -11.88
C ASN A 344 -20.05 -22.38 -11.44
N ARG A 345 -20.81 -22.28 -10.34
CA ARG A 345 -21.67 -23.38 -9.87
C ARG A 345 -22.81 -23.64 -10.88
N PRO A 346 -23.03 -24.90 -11.30
CA PRO A 346 -24.11 -25.25 -12.20
C PRO A 346 -25.43 -25.25 -11.44
N ASN A 347 -26.10 -24.10 -11.41
CA ASN A 347 -27.53 -23.90 -11.19
C ASN A 347 -27.80 -22.47 -11.66
N THR A 348 -28.67 -22.33 -12.65
CA THR A 348 -28.89 -21.10 -13.43
C THR A 348 -29.20 -19.88 -12.57
N CYS A 349 -28.32 -18.88 -12.66
CA CYS A 349 -28.74 -17.50 -12.84
C CYS A 349 -29.44 -17.37 -14.21
#